data_AF-A0A9W7EMQ2-F1
#
_entry.id   AF-A0A9W7EMQ2-F1
#
_cell.length_a   1.000
_cell.length_b   1.000
_cell.length_c   1.000
_cell.angle_alpha   90.00
_cell.angle_beta   90.00
_cell.angle_gamma   90.00
#
_symmetry.space_group_name_H-M   'P 1'
#
loop_
_entity.id
_entity.type
_entity.pdbx_description
1 polymer ?
#
loop_
_entity_poly.entity_id
_entity_poly.type
_entity_poly.pdbx_seq_one_letter_code
_entity_poly.pdbx_strand_id
1 'polypeptide(L)'
;MKLITLLSVMVCSEAFLSSISKSQLSSRAAARSMLTVTMSPDTGANLNSSDDDGDDVDFLLSDSELTGEPAAAFDDTPPAPFLHAKALSEIQAKYKRSESDTGSPEFQVASMTERILYLTKHLQANPKDFSTRRGLVALVNKRRRLLNYLFSEDVDRYSSLVSSLGIRHKAPGRVMSREEKYAKFKSKKK
;
A
#
# COMPACT_ATOMS: atom_id res chain seq x y z
N MET A 1 -27.79 -33.23 33.66
CA MET A 1 -26.82 -32.30 34.31
C MET A 1 -25.70 -31.86 33.34
N LYS A 2 -26.02 -31.47 32.09
CA LYS A 2 -25.04 -31.02 31.08
C LYS A 2 -25.57 -29.85 30.22
N LEU A 3 -26.42 -28.99 30.79
CA LEU A 3 -26.99 -27.82 30.09
C LEU A 3 -26.75 -26.48 30.82
N ILE A 4 -26.06 -26.46 31.97
CA ILE A 4 -25.91 -25.25 32.80
C ILE A 4 -24.53 -24.59 32.64
N THR A 5 -23.56 -25.23 31.98
CA THR A 5 -22.19 -24.69 31.83
C THR A 5 -21.97 -23.81 30.59
N LEU A 6 -22.93 -23.73 29.65
CA LEU A 6 -22.75 -22.99 28.39
C LEU A 6 -23.29 -21.55 28.39
N LEU A 7 -23.96 -21.09 29.46
CA LEU A 7 -24.44 -19.71 29.56
C LEU A 7 -23.50 -18.76 30.32
N SER A 8 -22.43 -19.26 30.96
CA SER A 8 -21.58 -18.45 31.85
C SER A 8 -20.37 -17.79 31.19
N VAL A 9 -20.05 -18.10 29.93
CA VAL A 9 -18.88 -17.50 29.23
C VAL A 9 -19.29 -16.36 28.29
N MET A 10 -20.59 -16.15 28.05
CA MET A 10 -21.08 -15.20 27.05
C MET A 10 -21.40 -13.78 27.59
N VAL A 11 -21.41 -13.55 28.90
CA VAL A 11 -21.72 -12.23 29.51
C VAL A 11 -20.46 -11.43 29.91
N CYS A 12 -19.26 -12.00 29.76
CA CYS A 12 -18.01 -11.32 30.18
C CYS A 12 -17.29 -10.51 29.08
N SER A 13 -17.84 -10.34 27.87
CA SER A 13 -17.17 -9.58 26.79
C SER A 13 -17.75 -8.19 26.51
N GLU A 14 -18.87 -7.80 27.12
CA GLU A 14 -19.52 -6.50 26.85
C GLU A 14 -19.17 -5.40 27.86
N ALA A 15 -18.44 -5.71 28.94
CA ALA A 15 -18.03 -4.74 29.95
C ALA A 15 -16.59 -4.20 29.80
N PHE A 16 -15.78 -4.74 28.88
CA PHE A 16 -14.37 -4.32 28.73
C PHE A 16 -14.17 -3.14 27.75
N LEU A 17 -15.22 -2.72 27.04
CA LEU A 17 -15.18 -1.63 26.05
C LEU A 17 -15.68 -0.28 26.59
N SER A 18 -15.99 -0.17 27.89
CA SER A 18 -16.54 1.06 28.52
C SER A 18 -15.57 1.79 29.46
N SER A 19 -14.35 1.31 29.67
CA SER A 19 -13.44 1.82 30.74
C SER A 19 -12.07 2.31 30.26
N ILE A 20 -11.90 2.65 28.98
CA ILE A 20 -10.74 3.40 28.50
C ILE A 20 -11.21 4.81 28.13
N SER A 21 -11.35 5.60 29.20
CA SER A 21 -11.09 7.04 29.30
C SER A 21 -11.32 7.90 28.05
N LYS A 22 -12.42 8.64 28.09
CA LYS A 22 -12.64 9.95 27.45
C LYS A 22 -11.73 11.03 28.05
N SER A 23 -10.41 10.89 27.96
CA SER A 23 -9.48 11.88 28.55
C SER A 23 -8.29 12.30 27.69
N GLN A 24 -8.34 12.13 26.37
CA GLN A 24 -7.32 12.70 25.47
C GLN A 24 -7.93 13.31 24.19
N LEU A 25 -8.94 14.16 24.37
CA LEU A 25 -9.48 14.99 23.30
C LEU A 25 -9.65 16.45 23.76
N SER A 26 -8.56 17.07 24.22
CA SER A 26 -8.46 18.53 24.39
C SER A 26 -7.01 18.95 24.54
N SER A 27 -6.34 19.22 23.40
CA SER A 27 -5.22 20.19 23.27
C SER A 27 -4.48 19.99 21.94
N ARG A 28 -5.11 20.39 20.83
CA ARG A 28 -4.39 20.77 19.60
C ARG A 28 -5.30 21.57 18.65
N ALA A 29 -5.91 22.60 19.22
CA ALA A 29 -6.55 23.68 18.49
C ALA A 29 -5.63 24.91 18.58
N ALA A 30 -4.65 25.02 17.67
CA ALA A 30 -3.94 26.24 17.34
C ALA A 30 -3.05 26.00 16.10
N ALA A 31 -3.01 26.98 15.20
CA ALA A 31 -2.22 27.05 13.97
C ALA A 31 -2.75 26.27 12.74
N ARG A 32 -3.90 26.71 12.22
CA ARG A 32 -4.12 26.81 10.77
C ARG A 32 -4.20 28.30 10.42
N SER A 33 -3.06 28.92 10.12
CA SER A 33 -3.04 30.26 9.54
C SER A 33 -3.57 30.17 8.10
N MET A 34 -4.76 30.70 7.88
CA MET A 34 -5.27 30.98 6.55
C MET A 34 -4.30 31.93 5.85
N LEU A 35 -3.69 31.47 4.76
CA LEU A 35 -3.01 32.36 3.82
C LEU A 35 -4.11 33.13 3.07
N THR A 36 -4.40 34.36 3.51
CA THR A 36 -5.30 35.26 2.80
C THR A 36 -4.55 35.84 1.60
N VAL A 37 -4.98 35.48 0.40
CA VAL A 37 -4.56 36.16 -0.84
C VAL A 37 -5.13 37.57 -0.81
N THR A 38 -4.30 38.56 -0.51
CA THR A 38 -4.63 39.97 -0.70
C THR A 38 -4.34 40.35 -2.14
N MET A 39 -5.38 40.63 -2.91
CA MET A 39 -5.27 41.27 -4.23
C MET A 39 -4.95 42.76 -4.00
N SER A 40 -3.84 43.23 -4.56
CA SER A 40 -3.48 44.66 -4.58
C SER A 40 -4.32 45.42 -5.62
N PRO A 41 -4.67 46.70 -5.38
CA PRO A 41 -5.47 47.48 -6.31
C PRO A 41 -4.62 48.00 -7.48
N ASP A 42 -5.14 47.81 -8.68
CA ASP A 42 -4.64 48.41 -9.92
C ASP A 42 -4.51 49.92 -9.78
N THR A 43 -3.29 50.45 -9.95
CA THR A 43 -3.07 51.87 -10.12
C THR A 43 -3.00 52.13 -11.63
N GLY A 44 -4.04 52.77 -12.14
CA GLY A 44 -4.10 53.19 -13.54
C GLY A 44 -3.14 54.34 -13.86
N ALA A 45 -2.80 54.37 -15.16
CA ALA A 45 -2.32 55.50 -15.95
C ALA A 45 -0.86 55.96 -15.78
N ASN A 46 -0.05 55.67 -16.79
CA ASN A 46 0.58 56.74 -17.56
C ASN A 46 0.78 56.30 -19.03
N LEU A 47 -0.06 56.86 -19.92
CA LEU A 47 0.15 56.89 -21.36
C LEU A 47 1.08 58.07 -21.64
N ASN A 48 2.34 57.78 -21.92
CA ASN A 48 3.16 58.72 -22.69
C ASN A 48 3.73 57.99 -23.90
N SER A 49 3.10 58.27 -25.03
CA SER A 49 3.69 58.14 -26.35
C SER A 49 4.81 59.16 -26.48
N SER A 50 6.02 58.71 -26.74
CA SER A 50 7.07 59.54 -27.33
C SER A 50 7.91 58.59 -28.18
N ASP A 51 7.88 58.83 -29.48
CA ASP A 51 8.75 58.23 -30.46
C ASP A 51 10.21 58.44 -30.03
N ASP A 52 11.01 57.37 -29.95
CA ASP A 52 12.46 57.46 -29.98
C ASP A 52 13.01 56.19 -30.66
N ASP A 53 13.89 56.43 -31.62
CA ASP A 53 14.50 55.46 -32.52
C ASP A 53 15.36 54.44 -31.76
N GLY A 54 15.52 53.26 -32.36
CA GLY A 54 16.24 52.16 -31.72
C GLY A 54 17.69 52.51 -31.38
N ASP A 55 18.09 52.12 -30.17
CA ASP A 55 19.46 51.78 -29.84
C ASP A 55 19.45 50.44 -29.08
N ASP A 56 20.35 49.55 -29.50
CA ASP A 56 20.58 48.22 -28.94
C ASP A 56 20.80 48.30 -27.42
N VAL A 57 19.77 47.99 -26.63
CA VAL A 57 19.98 47.61 -25.23
C VAL A 57 20.17 46.11 -25.18
N ASP A 58 21.45 45.74 -25.28
CA ASP A 58 22.05 44.53 -24.77
C ASP A 58 21.20 44.01 -23.60
N PHE A 59 20.44 42.93 -23.81
CA PHE A 59 19.73 42.22 -22.74
C PHE A 59 20.76 41.43 -21.93
N LEU A 60 21.78 42.14 -21.45
CA LEU A 60 22.57 41.78 -20.30
C LEU A 60 21.58 41.72 -19.16
N LEU A 61 21.12 40.49 -18.86
CA LEU A 61 20.61 40.13 -17.55
C LEU A 61 21.45 40.88 -16.53
N SER A 62 20.86 41.85 -15.84
CA SER A 62 21.56 42.48 -14.74
C SER A 62 21.90 41.36 -13.77
N ASP A 63 23.16 41.29 -13.34
CA ASP A 63 23.62 40.33 -12.32
C ASP A 63 22.83 40.45 -10.99
N SER A 64 21.93 41.44 -10.88
CA SER A 64 21.03 41.64 -9.77
C SER A 64 19.75 40.77 -9.78
N GLU A 65 19.41 40.09 -10.88
CA GLU A 65 18.38 39.02 -10.85
C GLU A 65 18.96 37.63 -10.52
N LEU A 66 20.28 37.53 -10.32
CA LEU A 66 20.92 36.31 -9.82
C LEU A 66 20.70 36.10 -8.31
N THR A 67 20.17 37.10 -7.60
CA THR A 67 19.59 36.90 -6.26
C THR A 67 18.08 36.62 -6.36
N GLY A 68 17.68 35.80 -7.32
CA GLY A 68 16.51 34.96 -7.08
C GLY A 68 16.75 34.19 -5.78
N GLU A 69 15.78 34.23 -4.88
CA GLU A 69 15.66 33.28 -3.75
C GLU A 69 16.32 31.96 -4.18
N PRO A 70 17.36 31.47 -3.48
CA PRO A 70 18.11 30.31 -3.93
C PRO A 70 17.09 29.25 -4.26
N ALA A 71 16.92 28.96 -5.57
CA ALA A 71 15.86 28.12 -6.08
C ALA A 71 15.83 26.92 -5.17
N ALA A 72 14.78 26.83 -4.32
CA ALA A 72 14.77 26.00 -3.12
C ALA A 72 15.49 24.72 -3.48
N ALA A 73 16.70 24.54 -2.92
CA ALA A 73 17.65 23.51 -3.33
C ALA A 73 16.81 22.28 -3.62
N PHE A 74 16.85 21.78 -4.85
CA PHE A 74 16.11 20.58 -5.19
C PHE A 74 16.67 19.53 -4.23
N ASP A 75 15.99 19.38 -3.10
CA ASP A 75 16.53 18.72 -1.93
C ASP A 75 16.76 17.30 -2.42
N ASP A 76 18.03 16.93 -2.63
CA ASP A 76 18.41 15.55 -2.99
C ASP A 76 17.95 14.56 -1.91
N THR A 77 17.37 15.07 -0.81
CA THR A 77 16.49 14.37 0.11
C THR A 77 15.42 13.59 -0.67
N PRO A 78 15.58 12.26 -0.80
CA PRO A 78 14.63 11.46 -1.55
C PRO A 78 13.24 11.59 -0.93
N PRO A 79 12.17 11.63 -1.75
CA PRO A 79 10.82 11.75 -1.25
C PRO A 79 10.56 10.64 -0.23
N ALA A 80 9.85 10.99 0.84
CA ALA A 80 9.56 10.03 1.90
C ALA A 80 9.03 8.71 1.30
N PRO A 81 9.56 7.55 1.72
CA PRO A 81 9.15 6.29 1.14
C PRO A 81 7.65 6.12 1.35
N PHE A 82 6.95 5.67 0.31
CA PHE A 82 5.52 5.38 0.38
C PHE A 82 5.21 4.56 1.63
N LEU A 83 4.09 4.79 2.30
CA LEU A 83 3.73 4.12 3.56
C LEU A 83 3.91 2.59 3.49
N HIS A 84 3.61 2.01 2.33
CA HIS A 84 3.80 0.59 2.05
C HIS A 84 5.27 0.15 2.03
N ALA A 85 6.20 0.98 1.55
CA ALA A 85 7.62 0.67 1.50
C ALA A 85 8.24 0.55 2.91
N LYS A 86 7.77 1.34 3.87
CA LYS A 86 8.15 1.20 5.29
C LYS A 86 7.71 -0.15 5.85
N ALA A 87 6.43 -0.50 5.67
CA ALA A 87 5.90 -1.81 6.08
C ALA A 87 6.67 -2.97 5.45
N LEU A 88 7.01 -2.86 4.15
CA LEU A 88 7.83 -3.85 3.45
C LEU A 88 9.20 -4.08 4.10
N SER A 89 9.87 -3.02 4.55
CA SER A 89 11.18 -3.14 5.21
C SER A 89 11.09 -3.89 6.54
N GLU A 90 10.02 -3.68 7.32
CA GLU A 90 9.78 -4.40 8.57
C GLU A 90 9.49 -5.88 8.32
N ILE A 91 8.71 -6.20 7.29
CA ILE A 91 8.42 -7.57 6.86
C ILE A 91 9.70 -8.26 6.36
N GLN A 92 10.52 -7.52 5.64
CA GLN A 92 11.80 -8.00 5.14
C GLN A 92 12.70 -8.43 6.29
N ALA A 93 12.77 -7.66 7.37
CA ALA A 93 13.56 -8.03 8.55
C ALA A 93 13.05 -9.31 9.24
N LYS A 94 11.72 -9.55 9.23
CA LYS A 94 11.10 -10.67 9.94
C LYS A 94 11.16 -12.01 9.21
N TYR A 95 11.05 -12.01 7.88
CA TYR A 95 10.88 -13.22 7.08
C TYR A 95 12.08 -13.57 6.18
N LYS A 96 13.15 -12.76 6.21
CA LYS A 96 14.41 -13.08 5.54
C LYS A 96 15.12 -14.27 6.17
N ARG A 97 15.68 -15.14 5.33
CA ARG A 97 16.59 -16.21 5.81
C ARG A 97 18.03 -15.74 5.95
N SER A 98 18.45 -14.87 5.06
CA SER A 98 19.76 -14.24 5.07
C SER A 98 19.62 -12.75 4.80
N GLU A 99 20.64 -11.97 5.12
CA GLU A 99 20.62 -10.51 5.01
C GLU A 99 20.37 -10.03 3.57
N SER A 100 20.81 -10.79 2.57
CA SER A 100 20.63 -10.53 1.14
C SER A 100 19.44 -11.26 0.51
N ASP A 101 18.64 -11.99 1.29
CA ASP A 101 17.53 -12.78 0.77
C ASP A 101 16.37 -11.87 0.31
N THR A 102 16.10 -11.93 -0.99
CA THR A 102 14.96 -11.23 -1.64
C THR A 102 14.03 -12.22 -2.34
N GLY A 103 14.43 -13.49 -2.42
CA GLY A 103 13.83 -14.50 -3.27
C GLY A 103 13.09 -15.59 -2.51
N SER A 104 13.24 -15.69 -1.18
CA SER A 104 12.56 -16.73 -0.42
C SER A 104 11.04 -16.69 -0.55
N PRO A 105 10.40 -17.87 -0.62
CA PRO A 105 8.94 -17.96 -0.73
C PRO A 105 8.25 -17.33 0.49
N GLU A 106 8.86 -17.37 1.67
CA GLU A 106 8.32 -16.77 2.89
C GLU A 106 8.20 -15.25 2.78
N PHE A 107 9.32 -14.60 2.42
CA PHE A 107 9.36 -13.15 2.22
C PHE A 107 8.40 -12.72 1.11
N GLN A 108 8.37 -13.44 -0.01
CA GLN A 108 7.46 -13.13 -1.11
C GLN A 108 5.99 -13.22 -0.70
N VAL A 109 5.60 -14.26 0.05
CA VAL A 109 4.21 -14.41 0.53
C VAL A 109 3.83 -13.30 1.51
N ALA A 110 4.73 -12.93 2.43
CA ALA A 110 4.49 -11.85 3.37
C ALA A 110 4.35 -10.50 2.65
N SER A 111 5.28 -10.18 1.74
CA SER A 111 5.25 -8.97 0.91
C SER A 111 3.97 -8.86 0.04
N MET A 112 3.55 -9.97 -0.56
CA MET A 112 2.30 -10.00 -1.33
C MET A 112 1.07 -9.79 -0.46
N THR A 113 1.07 -10.32 0.76
CA THR A 113 -0.05 -10.18 1.69
C THR A 113 -0.29 -8.72 2.03
N GLU A 114 0.78 -7.97 2.24
CA GLU A 114 0.74 -6.56 2.61
C GLU A 114 0.34 -5.69 1.42
N ARG A 115 0.83 -6.02 0.23
CA ARG A 115 0.36 -5.41 -1.02
C ARG A 115 -1.12 -5.68 -1.27
N ILE A 116 -1.60 -6.89 -0.99
CA ILE A 116 -3.03 -7.24 -1.09
C ILE A 116 -3.85 -6.37 -0.13
N LEU A 117 -3.43 -6.23 1.13
CA LEU A 117 -4.13 -5.39 2.11
C LEU A 117 -4.19 -3.92 1.64
N TYR A 118 -3.08 -3.37 1.16
CA TYR A 118 -3.05 -2.01 0.61
C TYR A 118 -3.99 -1.83 -0.59
N LEU A 119 -3.89 -2.72 -1.59
CA LEU A 119 -4.73 -2.65 -2.80
C LEU A 119 -6.21 -2.86 -2.50
N THR A 120 -6.56 -3.69 -1.51
CA THR A 120 -7.96 -3.85 -1.10
C THR A 120 -8.54 -2.56 -0.54
N LYS A 121 -7.79 -1.82 0.29
CA LYS A 121 -8.21 -0.49 0.79
C LYS A 121 -8.34 0.52 -0.34
N HIS A 122 -7.39 0.52 -1.30
CA HIS A 122 -7.44 1.41 -2.46
C HIS A 122 -8.68 1.17 -3.33
N LEU A 123 -9.02 -0.10 -3.59
CA LEU A 123 -10.18 -0.48 -4.41
C LEU A 123 -11.53 -0.24 -3.70
N GLN A 124 -11.55 -0.22 -2.36
CA GLN A 124 -12.75 0.18 -1.61
C GLN A 124 -13.10 1.64 -1.87
N ALA A 125 -12.10 2.52 -1.93
CA ALA A 125 -12.29 3.93 -2.31
C ALA A 125 -12.54 4.11 -3.82
N ASN A 126 -11.92 3.26 -4.66
CA ASN A 126 -11.97 3.37 -6.12
C ASN A 126 -12.60 2.12 -6.77
N PRO A 127 -13.93 1.98 -6.74
CA PRO A 127 -14.60 0.78 -7.24
C PRO A 127 -14.48 0.58 -8.77
N LYS A 128 -14.26 1.66 -9.52
CA LYS A 128 -14.20 1.67 -11.00
C LYS A 128 -12.81 1.35 -11.57
N ASP A 129 -11.78 1.16 -10.74
CA ASP A 129 -10.46 0.76 -11.23
C ASP A 129 -10.38 -0.76 -11.47
N PHE A 130 -10.71 -1.16 -12.70
CA PHE A 130 -10.66 -2.56 -13.13
C PHE A 130 -9.24 -3.07 -13.39
N SER A 131 -8.30 -2.18 -13.72
CA SER A 131 -6.92 -2.52 -14.01
C SER A 131 -6.19 -2.99 -12.75
N THR A 132 -6.36 -2.24 -11.66
CA THR A 132 -5.81 -2.57 -10.35
C THR A 132 -6.48 -3.82 -9.77
N ARG A 133 -7.79 -4.00 -9.99
CA ARG A 133 -8.50 -5.22 -9.59
C ARG A 133 -7.93 -6.47 -10.28
N ARG A 134 -7.63 -6.39 -11.58
CA ARG A 134 -6.96 -7.48 -12.31
C ARG A 134 -5.58 -7.78 -11.71
N GLY A 135 -4.79 -6.75 -11.41
CA GLY A 135 -3.50 -6.87 -10.74
C GLY A 135 -3.61 -7.55 -9.37
N LEU A 136 -4.61 -7.16 -8.57
CA LEU A 136 -4.89 -7.77 -7.26
C LEU A 136 -5.19 -9.28 -7.39
N VAL A 137 -6.04 -9.68 -8.34
CA VAL A 137 -6.36 -11.09 -8.56
C VAL A 137 -5.11 -11.88 -8.98
N ALA A 138 -4.27 -11.30 -9.83
CA ALA A 138 -3.00 -11.93 -10.21
C ALA A 138 -2.05 -12.13 -9.02
N LEU A 139 -1.96 -11.14 -8.11
CA LEU A 139 -1.17 -11.24 -6.88
C LEU A 139 -1.69 -12.34 -5.94
N VAL A 140 -3.01 -12.42 -5.73
CA VAL A 140 -3.63 -13.47 -4.91
C VAL A 140 -3.32 -14.86 -5.49
N ASN A 141 -3.40 -15.01 -6.82
CA ASN A 141 -3.07 -16.26 -7.49
C ASN A 141 -1.58 -16.62 -7.37
N LYS A 142 -0.67 -15.64 -7.49
CA LYS A 142 0.77 -15.86 -7.31
C LYS A 142 1.08 -16.31 -5.88
N ARG A 143 0.50 -15.65 -4.87
CA ARG A 143 0.62 -16.04 -3.45
C ARG A 143 0.12 -17.46 -3.22
N ARG A 144 -1.02 -17.84 -3.79
CA ARG A 144 -1.57 -19.21 -3.70
C ARG A 144 -0.61 -20.25 -4.28
N ARG A 145 0.04 -19.97 -5.42
CA ARG A 145 1.02 -20.87 -6.03
C ARG A 145 2.25 -21.06 -5.15
N LEU A 146 2.76 -19.98 -4.55
CA LEU A 146 3.89 -20.05 -3.61
C LEU A 146 3.56 -20.89 -2.36
N LEU A 147 2.35 -20.72 -1.81
CA LEU A 147 1.90 -21.54 -0.68
C LEU A 147 1.76 -23.01 -1.05
N ASN A 148 1.28 -23.33 -2.26
CA ASN A 148 1.24 -24.71 -2.74
C ASN A 148 2.64 -25.31 -2.90
N TYR A 149 3.60 -24.52 -3.39
CA TYR A 149 4.99 -24.94 -3.50
C TYR A 149 5.61 -25.22 -2.13
N LEU A 150 5.41 -24.31 -1.17
CA LEU A 150 5.86 -24.53 0.21
C LEU A 150 5.24 -25.78 0.82
N PHE A 151 3.96 -26.03 0.58
CA PHE A 151 3.29 -27.24 1.08
C PHE A 151 3.89 -28.53 0.51
N SER A 152 4.32 -28.54 -0.76
CA SER A 152 4.97 -29.71 -1.36
C SER A 152 6.43 -29.88 -0.94
N GLU A 153 7.10 -28.78 -0.60
CA GLU A 153 8.51 -28.80 -0.18
C GLU A 153 8.65 -29.13 1.30
N ASP A 154 8.04 -28.32 2.19
CA ASP A 154 8.10 -28.48 3.64
C ASP A 154 6.82 -28.02 4.34
N VAL A 155 6.14 -28.99 4.94
CA VAL A 155 4.84 -28.77 5.61
C VAL A 155 4.99 -27.89 6.86
N ASP A 156 6.09 -27.99 7.59
CA ASP A 156 6.32 -27.23 8.83
C ASP A 156 6.54 -25.73 8.56
N ARG A 157 7.33 -25.42 7.52
CA ARG A 157 7.52 -24.03 7.03
C ARG A 157 6.19 -23.44 6.56
N TYR A 158 5.40 -24.23 5.83
CA TYR A 158 4.08 -23.83 5.40
C TYR A 158 3.13 -23.52 6.58
N SER A 159 3.06 -24.43 7.56
CA SER A 159 2.15 -24.31 8.72
C SER A 159 2.48 -23.11 9.60
N SER A 160 3.77 -22.91 9.90
CA SER A 160 4.25 -21.76 10.68
C SER A 160 3.96 -20.43 9.97
N LEU A 161 4.21 -20.35 8.67
CA LEU A 161 3.95 -19.15 7.89
C LEU A 161 2.45 -18.82 7.82
N VAL A 162 1.61 -19.81 7.53
CA VAL A 162 0.14 -19.63 7.46
C VAL A 162 -0.42 -19.15 8.80
N SER A 163 0.07 -19.73 9.90
CA SER A 163 -0.32 -19.35 11.25
C SER A 163 0.11 -17.92 11.58
N SER A 164 1.35 -17.53 11.21
CA SER A 164 1.87 -16.18 11.47
C SER A 164 1.12 -15.09 10.73
N LEU A 165 0.71 -15.34 9.48
CA LEU A 165 0.04 -14.37 8.61
C LEU A 165 -1.49 -14.44 8.66
N GLY A 166 -2.06 -15.42 9.37
CA GLY A 166 -3.52 -15.62 9.45
C GLY A 166 -4.19 -15.91 8.10
N ILE A 167 -3.49 -16.56 7.16
CA ILE A 167 -3.98 -16.77 5.79
C ILE A 167 -4.92 -17.99 5.75
N ARG A 168 -6.16 -17.80 5.29
CA ARG A 168 -7.07 -18.91 5.01
C ARG A 168 -6.72 -19.57 3.67
N HIS A 169 -5.79 -20.52 3.66
CA HIS A 169 -5.44 -21.32 2.49
C HIS A 169 -5.98 -22.75 2.62
N LYS A 170 -6.44 -23.32 1.49
CA LYS A 170 -6.81 -24.75 1.40
C LYS A 170 -5.69 -25.49 0.71
N ALA A 171 -5.17 -26.53 1.36
CA ALA A 171 -4.13 -27.38 0.79
C ALA A 171 -4.57 -27.91 -0.60
N PRO A 172 -3.64 -28.02 -1.57
CA PRO A 172 -3.97 -28.55 -2.88
C PRO A 172 -4.48 -29.99 -2.75
N GLY A 173 -5.63 -30.27 -3.36
CA GLY A 173 -6.15 -31.63 -3.45
C GLY A 173 -5.36 -32.48 -4.45
N ARG A 174 -5.57 -33.80 -4.41
CA ARG A 174 -5.01 -34.73 -5.40
C ARG A 174 -5.44 -34.29 -6.81
N VAL A 175 -4.48 -34.11 -7.71
CA VAL A 175 -4.75 -33.92 -9.15
C VAL A 175 -4.95 -35.29 -9.76
N MET A 176 -6.12 -35.52 -10.38
CA MET A 176 -6.42 -36.78 -11.06
C MET A 176 -5.50 -36.97 -12.27
N SER A 177 -5.03 -38.20 -12.51
CA SER A 177 -4.25 -38.52 -13.70
C SER A 177 -5.09 -38.32 -14.97
N ARG A 178 -4.46 -38.14 -16.13
CA ARG A 178 -5.18 -38.04 -17.42
C ARG A 178 -6.11 -39.24 -17.61
N GLU A 179 -5.60 -40.43 -17.30
CA GLU A 179 -6.33 -41.69 -17.39
C GLU A 179 -7.54 -41.71 -16.46
N GLU A 180 -7.36 -41.36 -15.18
CA GLU A 180 -8.46 -41.28 -14.20
C GLU A 180 -9.54 -40.28 -14.65
N LYS A 181 -9.12 -39.13 -15.21
CA LYS A 181 -10.02 -38.07 -15.67
C LYS A 181 -10.86 -38.49 -16.88
N TYR A 182 -10.26 -39.24 -17.81
CA TYR A 182 -10.90 -39.64 -19.05
C TYR A 182 -11.38 -41.11 -19.06
N ALA A 183 -11.21 -41.86 -17.96
CA ALA A 183 -11.64 -43.24 -17.83
C ALA A 183 -13.13 -43.45 -18.17
N LYS A 184 -13.97 -42.46 -17.84
CA LYS A 184 -15.42 -42.46 -18.16
C LYS A 184 -15.72 -42.43 -19.67
N PHE A 185 -14.79 -41.92 -20.48
CA PHE A 185 -14.95 -41.75 -21.94
C PHE A 185 -14.25 -42.84 -22.76
N LYS A 186 -13.92 -43.99 -22.16
CA LYS A 186 -13.23 -45.11 -22.83
C LYS A 186 -13.91 -45.41 -24.17
N SER A 187 -13.14 -45.32 -25.26
CA SER A 187 -13.66 -45.37 -26.62
C SER A 187 -14.40 -46.68 -26.88
N LYS A 188 -15.65 -46.63 -27.33
CA LYS A 188 -16.27 -47.76 -28.05
C LYS A 188 -15.49 -47.92 -29.36
N LYS A 189 -14.49 -48.80 -29.40
CA LYS A 189 -13.98 -49.30 -30.67
C LYS A 189 -15.14 -50.05 -31.35
N LYS A 190 -15.52 -49.57 -32.53
CA LYS A 190 -16.43 -50.27 -33.46
C LYS A 190 -15.73 -51.49 -34.03
#